data_AF-A0A7V2JSC4-F1
#
_entry.id   AF-A0A7V2JSC4-F1
#
_cell.length_a   1.000
_cell.length_b   1.000
_cell.length_c   1.000
_cell.angle_alpha   90.00
_cell.angle_beta   90.00
_cell.angle_gamma   90.00
#
_symmetry.space_group_name_H-M   'P 1'
#
loop_
_entity.id
_entity.type
_entity.pdbx_description
1 polymer ?
#
loop_
_entity_poly.entity_id
_entity_poly.type
_entity_poly.pdbx_seq_one_letter_code
_entity_poly.pdbx_strand_id
1 'polypeptide(L)'
;MKIIDESKSKLTKALIRVAPGTELRVGLEHIVNAKTGALIVIGDVTDISKVINGGFKLDCEFTSQKLYELAKMDGAIVLDENAGRILLANVHLVPDSSLPTSETGMRHRTAERVARQSKALVISISQRREVVSLYLDDIKYALQDLRVVLVKGNQAMQTLEKYKSSLDQVLSSLNALEFEDLVALVDVSTAIQRSQMVKRIAAEIQRYIWELGSEGRLLRMQLDELMAGVQEDFLMLIKDYCRDVKKAKKV
;
A
#
# COMPACT_ATOMS: atom_id res chain seq x y z
N MET A 1 -7.86 12.17 -14.49
CA MET A 1 -6.74 11.57 -13.72
C MET A 1 -6.97 10.06 -13.49
N LYS A 2 -6.53 9.18 -14.41
CA LYS A 2 -6.59 7.70 -14.28
C LYS A 2 -5.34 7.08 -14.92
N ILE A 3 -4.20 7.24 -14.26
CA ILE A 3 -3.04 6.35 -14.43
C ILE A 3 -2.52 6.10 -13.01
N ILE A 4 -3.33 5.41 -12.22
CA ILE A 4 -2.77 4.67 -11.09
C ILE A 4 -2.21 3.42 -11.75
N ASP A 5 -0.89 3.39 -11.90
CA ASP A 5 -0.11 2.20 -12.25
C ASP A 5 -0.74 0.96 -11.60
N GLU A 6 -1.23 0.02 -12.42
CA GLU A 6 -1.97 -1.16 -11.93
C GLU A 6 -1.16 -1.93 -10.88
N SER A 7 0.16 -1.94 -11.03
CA SER A 7 1.13 -2.50 -10.08
C SER A 7 1.03 -1.83 -8.71
N LYS A 8 0.92 -0.49 -8.67
CA LYS A 8 0.70 0.25 -7.42
C LYS A 8 -0.66 -0.07 -6.81
N SER A 9 -1.69 -0.22 -7.63
CA SER A 9 -3.03 -0.59 -7.13
C SER A 9 -3.02 -1.96 -6.47
N LYS A 10 -2.37 -2.96 -7.09
CA LYS A 10 -2.23 -4.31 -6.54
C LYS A 10 -1.44 -4.32 -5.23
N LEU A 11 -0.28 -3.66 -5.20
CA LEU A 11 0.53 -3.55 -3.97
C LEU A 11 -0.23 -2.85 -2.85
N THR A 12 -0.95 -1.75 -3.14
CA THR A 12 -1.79 -1.07 -2.14
C THR A 12 -2.83 -2.01 -1.55
N LYS A 13 -3.51 -2.82 -2.36
CA LYS A 13 -4.48 -3.82 -1.84
C LYS A 13 -3.80 -4.86 -0.94
N ALA A 14 -2.62 -5.34 -1.34
CA ALA A 14 -1.84 -6.28 -0.53
C ALA A 14 -1.41 -5.67 0.81
N LEU A 15 -0.92 -4.41 0.80
CA LEU A 15 -0.55 -3.68 2.02
C LEU A 15 -1.74 -3.51 2.96
N ILE A 16 -2.91 -3.13 2.44
CA ILE A 16 -4.13 -2.99 3.25
C ILE A 16 -4.52 -4.33 3.91
N ARG A 17 -4.37 -5.45 3.21
CA ARG A 17 -4.67 -6.79 3.76
C ARG A 17 -3.76 -7.18 4.92
N VAL A 18 -2.53 -6.71 4.94
CA VAL A 18 -1.54 -7.00 6.00
C VAL A 18 -1.29 -5.79 6.91
N ALA A 19 -2.14 -4.76 6.84
CA ALA A 19 -1.99 -3.56 7.64
C ALA A 19 -2.40 -3.80 9.10
N PRO A 20 -1.85 -3.03 10.06
CA PRO A 20 -2.30 -3.02 11.44
C PRO A 20 -3.81 -2.87 11.58
N GLY A 21 -4.39 -3.60 12.54
CA GLY A 21 -5.83 -3.69 12.77
C GLY A 21 -6.53 -4.80 11.99
N THR A 22 -5.84 -5.50 11.08
CA THR A 22 -6.36 -6.71 10.43
C THR A 22 -6.02 -7.96 11.22
N GLU A 23 -6.91 -8.95 11.22
CA GLU A 23 -6.67 -10.26 11.85
C GLU A 23 -5.44 -10.96 11.26
N LEU A 24 -5.23 -10.81 9.95
CA LEU A 24 -4.03 -11.33 9.28
C LEU A 24 -2.76 -10.72 9.85
N ARG A 25 -2.72 -9.39 10.01
CA ARG A 25 -1.56 -8.71 10.61
C ARG A 25 -1.27 -9.18 12.03
N VAL A 26 -2.31 -9.36 12.86
CA VAL A 26 -2.15 -9.91 14.23
C VAL A 26 -1.49 -11.29 14.18
N GLY A 27 -1.94 -12.17 13.29
CA GLY A 27 -1.32 -13.49 13.11
C GLY A 27 0.13 -13.43 12.63
N LEU A 28 0.45 -12.54 11.68
CA LEU A 28 1.83 -12.32 11.21
C LEU A 28 2.73 -11.81 12.34
N GLU A 29 2.25 -10.91 13.19
CA GLU A 29 3.00 -10.39 14.34
C GLU A 29 3.25 -11.47 15.39
N HIS A 30 2.30 -12.36 15.66
CA HIS A 30 2.53 -13.52 16.53
C HIS A 30 3.67 -14.41 16.01
N ILE A 31 3.70 -14.69 14.70
CA ILE A 31 4.76 -15.48 14.06
C ILE A 31 6.13 -14.80 14.19
N VAL A 32 6.18 -13.49 13.90
CA VAL A 32 7.42 -12.68 14.01
C VAL A 32 7.91 -12.65 15.45
N ASN A 33 7.05 -12.36 16.42
CA ASN A 33 7.40 -12.26 17.85
C ASN A 33 7.85 -13.59 18.44
N ALA A 34 7.30 -14.71 17.97
CA ALA A 34 7.73 -16.05 18.33
C ALA A 34 9.06 -16.46 17.66
N LYS A 35 9.63 -15.60 16.82
CA LYS A 35 10.84 -15.89 16.02
C LYS A 35 10.69 -17.19 15.24
N THR A 36 9.55 -17.31 14.57
CA THR A 36 9.24 -18.43 13.67
C THR A 36 9.26 -17.96 12.23
N GLY A 37 9.66 -18.84 11.31
CA GLY A 37 9.56 -18.57 9.89
C GLY A 37 8.19 -19.02 9.38
N ALA A 38 7.66 -18.36 8.36
CA ALA A 38 6.42 -18.79 7.73
C ALA A 38 6.44 -18.49 6.23
N LEU A 39 5.67 -19.27 5.48
CA LEU A 39 5.37 -19.04 4.07
C LEU A 39 3.87 -19.17 3.89
N ILE A 40 3.20 -18.07 3.54
CA ILE A 40 1.74 -18.00 3.46
C ILE A 40 1.36 -17.58 2.04
N VAL A 41 0.43 -18.28 1.41
CA VAL A 41 -0.04 -18.00 0.05
C VAL A 41 -1.52 -17.65 0.12
N ILE A 42 -1.92 -16.56 -0.53
CA ILE A 42 -3.30 -16.03 -0.55
C ILE A 42 -3.69 -15.81 -2.01
N GLY A 43 -4.69 -16.55 -2.50
CA GLY A 43 -5.13 -16.43 -3.89
C GLY A 43 -6.12 -17.51 -4.31
N ASP A 44 -6.32 -17.62 -5.62
CA ASP A 44 -7.21 -18.63 -6.21
C ASP A 44 -6.59 -20.03 -6.08
N VAL A 45 -7.35 -20.94 -5.48
CA VAL A 45 -6.95 -22.33 -5.25
C VAL A 45 -6.60 -23.05 -6.55
N THR A 46 -7.29 -22.74 -7.65
CA THR A 46 -7.08 -23.40 -8.95
C THR A 46 -5.71 -23.05 -9.56
N ASP A 47 -5.20 -21.86 -9.29
CA ASP A 47 -3.88 -21.44 -9.75
C ASP A 47 -2.79 -21.91 -8.80
N ILE A 48 -3.03 -21.86 -7.49
CA ILE A 48 -2.06 -22.31 -6.50
C ILE A 48 -1.91 -23.84 -6.51
N SER A 49 -2.97 -24.61 -6.80
CA SER A 49 -2.92 -26.08 -6.80
C SER A 49 -1.87 -26.66 -7.76
N LYS A 50 -1.51 -25.91 -8.81
CA LYS A 50 -0.49 -26.31 -9.80
C LYS A 50 0.93 -26.35 -9.22
N VAL A 51 1.17 -25.65 -8.10
CA VAL A 51 2.48 -25.55 -7.43
C VAL A 51 2.49 -26.21 -6.06
N ILE A 52 1.41 -26.88 -5.63
CA ILE A 52 1.30 -27.52 -4.32
C ILE A 52 1.65 -28.99 -4.42
N ASN A 53 2.42 -29.48 -3.45
CA ASN A 53 2.65 -30.90 -3.22
C ASN A 53 2.44 -31.25 -1.73
N GLY A 54 1.65 -32.29 -1.47
CA GLY A 54 1.37 -32.80 -0.12
C GLY A 54 0.59 -31.84 0.79
N GLY A 55 0.82 -31.99 2.10
CA GLY A 55 0.18 -31.21 3.16
C GLY A 55 -1.20 -31.71 3.60
N PHE A 56 -1.83 -30.95 4.48
CA PHE A 56 -3.12 -31.28 5.09
C PHE A 56 -4.20 -30.34 4.60
N LYS A 57 -5.31 -30.89 4.10
CA LYS A 57 -6.52 -30.14 3.80
C LYS A 57 -7.28 -29.86 5.10
N LEU A 58 -7.44 -28.58 5.42
CA LEU A 58 -8.10 -28.13 6.64
C LEU A 58 -9.49 -27.54 6.35
N ASP A 59 -9.53 -26.63 5.37
CA ASP A 59 -10.73 -25.88 4.97
C ASP A 59 -11.54 -25.34 6.17
N CYS A 60 -10.88 -24.55 7.01
CA CYS A 60 -11.48 -23.99 8.22
C CYS A 60 -11.44 -22.46 8.22
N GLU A 61 -12.29 -21.83 9.03
CA GLU A 61 -12.29 -20.36 9.18
C GLU A 61 -10.95 -19.85 9.68
N PHE A 62 -10.50 -18.74 9.10
CA PHE A 62 -9.27 -18.06 9.48
C PHE A 62 -9.39 -17.39 10.86
N THR A 63 -8.39 -17.59 11.70
CA THR A 63 -8.12 -16.76 12.88
C THR A 63 -6.62 -16.56 13.02
N SER A 64 -6.20 -15.45 13.66
CA SER A 64 -4.79 -15.16 13.92
C SER A 64 -4.11 -16.29 14.71
N GLN A 65 -4.81 -16.90 15.68
CA GLN A 65 -4.29 -18.02 16.48
C GLN A 65 -4.11 -19.28 15.64
N LYS A 66 -5.07 -19.64 14.77
CA LYS A 66 -4.91 -20.81 13.89
C LYS A 66 -3.75 -20.62 12.93
N LEU A 67 -3.62 -19.43 12.34
CA LEU A 67 -2.48 -19.10 11.49
C LEU A 67 -1.15 -19.27 12.25
N TYR A 68 -1.07 -18.73 13.46
CA TYR A 68 0.12 -18.83 14.31
C TYR A 68 0.47 -20.28 14.67
N GLU A 69 -0.50 -21.09 15.09
CA GLU A 69 -0.26 -22.49 15.45
C GLU A 69 0.20 -23.33 14.25
N LEU A 70 -0.44 -23.14 13.09
CA LEU A 70 -0.05 -23.85 11.86
C LEU A 70 1.32 -23.41 11.34
N ALA A 71 1.73 -22.17 11.58
CA ALA A 71 3.03 -21.65 11.16
C ALA A 71 4.21 -22.28 11.94
N LYS A 72 3.95 -23.01 13.02
CA LYS A 72 4.96 -23.82 13.73
C LYS A 72 5.34 -25.08 12.95
N MET A 73 4.50 -25.51 12.01
CA MET A 73 4.80 -26.63 11.12
C MET A 73 5.75 -26.17 10.00
N ASP A 74 6.51 -27.11 9.44
CA ASP A 74 7.26 -26.85 8.21
C ASP A 74 6.33 -26.67 7.00
N GLY A 75 6.87 -26.09 5.93
CA GLY A 75 6.16 -25.88 4.67
C GLY A 75 5.41 -24.54 4.61
N ALA A 76 4.36 -24.50 3.80
CA ALA A 76 3.53 -23.32 3.59
C ALA A 76 2.08 -23.51 4.06
N ILE A 77 1.41 -22.39 4.26
CA ILE A 77 -0.02 -22.29 4.58
C ILE A 77 -0.71 -21.62 3.40
N VAL A 78 -1.84 -22.17 2.96
CA VAL A 78 -2.62 -21.62 1.85
C VAL A 78 -3.95 -21.12 2.37
N LEU A 79 -4.23 -19.84 2.11
CA LEU A 79 -5.49 -19.18 2.39
C LEU A 79 -6.28 -19.01 1.09
N ASP A 80 -7.59 -18.84 1.21
CA ASP A 80 -8.42 -18.43 0.09
C ASP A 80 -8.12 -16.97 -0.34
N GLU A 81 -8.68 -16.54 -1.47
CA GLU A 81 -8.39 -15.22 -2.06
C GLU A 81 -8.70 -14.06 -1.10
N ASN A 82 -9.68 -14.22 -0.21
CA ASN A 82 -10.10 -13.21 0.76
C ASN A 82 -9.39 -13.32 2.12
N ALA A 83 -8.54 -14.33 2.31
CA ALA A 83 -7.94 -14.67 3.61
C ALA A 83 -8.98 -14.89 4.73
N GLY A 84 -10.17 -15.38 4.37
CA GLY A 84 -11.23 -15.75 5.30
C GLY A 84 -11.18 -17.21 5.74
N ARG A 85 -10.49 -18.07 4.97
CA ARG A 85 -10.35 -19.50 5.27
C ARG A 85 -8.91 -19.98 5.10
N ILE A 86 -8.49 -20.90 5.97
CA ILE A 86 -7.25 -21.65 5.85
C ILE A 86 -7.58 -22.96 5.13
N LEU A 87 -7.08 -23.10 3.91
CA LEU A 87 -7.40 -24.22 3.04
C LEU A 87 -6.46 -25.40 3.27
N LEU A 88 -5.16 -25.11 3.32
CA LEU A 88 -4.11 -26.12 3.44
C LEU A 88 -3.00 -25.64 4.38
N ALA A 89 -2.33 -26.58 5.03
CA ALA A 89 -1.14 -26.34 5.84
C ALA A 89 -0.09 -27.44 5.62
N ASN A 90 1.16 -27.15 5.97
CA ASN A 90 2.31 -28.04 5.74
C ASN A 90 2.41 -28.48 4.27
N VAL A 91 2.14 -27.58 3.33
CA VAL A 91 2.31 -27.88 1.91
C VAL A 91 3.75 -27.59 1.48
N HIS A 92 4.27 -28.40 0.57
CA HIS A 92 5.51 -28.09 -0.12
C HIS A 92 5.20 -27.38 -1.43
N LEU A 93 5.69 -26.15 -1.59
CA LEU A 93 5.51 -25.37 -2.82
C LEU A 93 6.63 -25.69 -3.81
N VAL A 94 6.26 -26.13 -5.02
CA VAL A 94 7.16 -26.54 -6.10
C VAL A 94 6.88 -25.69 -7.35
N PRO A 95 7.28 -24.41 -7.36
CA PRO A 95 7.14 -23.57 -8.55
C PRO A 95 8.16 -23.94 -9.63
N ASP A 96 7.94 -23.47 -10.85
CA ASP A 96 8.86 -23.65 -11.97
C ASP A 96 10.25 -23.09 -11.63
N SER A 97 11.26 -23.96 -11.73
CA SER A 97 12.64 -23.64 -11.39
C SER A 97 13.34 -22.74 -12.42
N SER A 98 12.78 -22.63 -13.64
CA SER A 98 13.27 -21.76 -14.71
C SER A 98 12.94 -20.28 -14.47
N LEU A 99 11.95 -19.98 -13.61
CA LEU A 99 11.55 -18.61 -13.30
C LEU A 99 12.71 -17.85 -12.61
N PRO A 100 13.02 -16.63 -13.06
CA PRO A 100 14.09 -15.82 -12.48
C PRO A 100 13.74 -15.44 -11.04
N THR A 101 14.77 -15.29 -10.21
CA THR A 101 14.64 -14.82 -8.83
C THR A 101 15.89 -14.07 -8.42
N SER A 102 15.70 -12.94 -7.74
CA SER A 102 16.80 -12.18 -7.14
C SER A 102 17.06 -12.55 -5.67
N GLU A 103 16.27 -13.47 -5.12
CA GLU A 103 16.37 -13.87 -3.71
C GLU A 103 17.44 -14.92 -3.48
N THR A 104 18.10 -14.88 -2.32
CA THR A 104 19.19 -15.78 -1.97
C THR A 104 18.76 -16.96 -1.08
N GLY A 105 17.64 -16.84 -0.36
CA GLY A 105 17.13 -17.88 0.54
C GLY A 105 16.08 -18.76 -0.12
N MET A 106 16.12 -20.08 0.10
CA MET A 106 15.18 -21.04 -0.52
C MET A 106 13.70 -20.66 -0.32
N ARG A 107 13.31 -20.22 0.89
CA ARG A 107 11.94 -19.75 1.17
C ARG A 107 11.56 -18.51 0.35
N HIS A 108 12.45 -17.52 0.28
CA HIS A 108 12.23 -16.27 -0.46
C HIS A 108 12.22 -16.51 -1.98
N ARG A 109 13.11 -17.38 -2.50
CA ARG A 109 13.11 -17.81 -3.90
C ARG A 109 11.81 -18.51 -4.28
N THR A 110 11.34 -19.40 -3.40
CA THR A 110 10.06 -20.09 -3.57
C THR A 110 8.91 -19.10 -3.57
N ALA A 111 8.91 -18.16 -2.62
CA ALA A 111 7.87 -17.13 -2.51
C ALA A 111 7.77 -16.27 -3.77
N GLU A 112 8.89 -15.77 -4.28
CA GLU A 112 8.94 -14.96 -5.49
C GLU A 112 8.43 -15.74 -6.72
N ARG A 113 8.88 -16.98 -6.89
CA ARG A 113 8.47 -17.80 -8.05
C ARG A 113 7.01 -18.22 -7.99
N VAL A 114 6.51 -18.58 -6.80
CA VAL A 114 5.08 -18.89 -6.60
C VAL A 114 4.24 -17.66 -6.92
N ALA A 115 4.63 -16.47 -6.44
CA ALA A 115 3.92 -15.23 -6.73
C ALA A 115 3.87 -14.93 -8.23
N ARG A 116 4.99 -15.10 -8.96
CA ARG A 116 5.03 -14.91 -10.43
C ARG A 116 4.19 -15.93 -11.18
N GLN A 117 4.23 -17.20 -10.78
CA GLN A 117 3.57 -18.28 -11.49
C GLN A 117 2.05 -18.32 -11.25
N SER A 118 1.62 -18.11 -10.00
CA SER A 118 0.23 -18.22 -9.58
C SER A 118 -0.51 -16.89 -9.51
N LYS A 119 0.21 -15.76 -9.62
CA LYS A 119 -0.32 -14.40 -9.40
C LYS A 119 -0.94 -14.19 -8.01
N ALA A 120 -0.74 -15.14 -7.10
CA ALA A 120 -1.18 -15.07 -5.72
C ALA A 120 -0.28 -14.13 -4.92
N LEU A 121 -0.81 -13.56 -3.83
CA LEU A 121 -0.02 -12.87 -2.84
C LEU A 121 0.71 -13.91 -2.00
N VAL A 122 2.05 -13.86 -1.99
CA VAL A 122 2.87 -14.72 -1.15
C VAL A 122 3.58 -13.91 -0.08
N ILE A 123 3.43 -14.31 1.17
CA ILE A 123 4.01 -13.68 2.34
C ILE A 123 5.08 -14.61 2.90
N SER A 124 6.31 -14.12 3.00
CA SER A 124 7.43 -14.83 3.62
C SER A 124 7.89 -14.11 4.88
N ILE A 125 7.93 -14.82 6.00
CA ILE A 125 8.48 -14.32 7.26
C ILE A 125 9.87 -14.92 7.47
N SER A 126 10.87 -14.04 7.61
CA SER A 126 12.24 -14.44 7.88
C SER A 126 12.47 -14.57 9.39
N GLN A 127 12.68 -15.80 9.86
CA GLN A 127 12.98 -16.09 11.27
C GLN A 127 14.19 -15.29 11.80
N ARG A 128 15.25 -15.14 11.01
CA ARG A 128 16.49 -14.49 11.47
C ARG A 128 16.44 -12.97 11.40
N ARG A 129 15.71 -12.42 10.43
CA ARG A 129 15.68 -10.97 10.18
C ARG A 129 14.46 -10.30 10.81
N GLU A 130 13.47 -11.07 11.26
CA GLU A 130 12.21 -10.55 11.80
C GLU A 130 11.48 -9.65 10.77
N VAL A 131 11.69 -9.92 9.47
CA VAL A 131 11.12 -9.17 8.35
C VAL A 131 10.02 -9.98 7.68
N VAL A 132 8.87 -9.34 7.46
CA VAL A 132 7.78 -9.82 6.63
C VAL A 132 7.97 -9.28 5.20
N SER A 133 8.05 -10.17 4.22
CA SER A 133 8.18 -9.83 2.79
C SER A 133 6.95 -10.28 2.02
N LEU A 134 6.39 -9.39 1.22
CA LEU A 134 5.30 -9.64 0.29
C LEU A 134 5.85 -9.80 -1.12
N TYR A 135 5.33 -10.79 -1.83
CA TYR A 135 5.60 -11.04 -3.24
C TYR A 135 4.27 -11.12 -3.98
N LEU A 136 4.15 -10.37 -5.07
CA LEU A 136 2.96 -10.34 -5.90
C LEU A 136 3.36 -10.01 -7.34
N ASP A 137 3.10 -10.92 -8.28
CA ASP A 137 3.66 -10.82 -9.64
C ASP A 137 5.19 -10.60 -9.56
N ASP A 138 5.71 -9.54 -10.20
CA ASP A 138 7.13 -9.14 -10.14
C ASP A 138 7.45 -8.14 -9.00
N ILE A 139 6.47 -7.84 -8.14
CA ILE A 139 6.63 -6.89 -7.04
C ILE A 139 7.12 -7.62 -5.79
N LYS A 140 8.19 -7.08 -5.20
CA LYS A 140 8.66 -7.43 -3.86
C LYS A 140 8.53 -6.22 -2.94
N TYR A 141 7.92 -6.41 -1.77
CA TYR A 141 7.82 -5.38 -0.75
C TYR A 141 8.15 -5.95 0.63
N ALA A 142 9.17 -5.40 1.30
CA ALA A 142 9.45 -5.73 2.70
C ALA A 142 8.70 -4.74 3.59
N LEU A 143 7.85 -5.25 4.48
CA LEU A 143 7.15 -4.41 5.45
C LEU A 143 8.17 -3.70 6.35
N GLN A 144 7.99 -2.40 6.51
CA GLN A 144 8.84 -1.61 7.40
C GLN A 144 8.37 -1.73 8.85
N ASP A 145 9.27 -1.45 9.79
CA ASP A 145 8.90 -1.27 11.20
C ASP A 145 7.86 -0.14 11.29
N LEU A 146 6.78 -0.40 12.04
CA LEU A 146 5.66 0.51 12.18
C LEU A 146 6.11 1.92 12.62
N ARG A 147 7.10 2.02 13.51
CA ARG A 147 7.63 3.29 14.00
C ARG A 147 8.33 4.06 12.89
N VAL A 148 9.02 3.38 11.99
CA VAL A 148 9.68 4.01 10.84
C VAL A 148 8.64 4.61 9.89
N VAL A 149 7.56 3.86 9.60
CA VAL A 149 6.46 4.33 8.76
C VAL A 149 5.77 5.54 9.41
N LEU A 150 5.51 5.47 10.73
CA LEU A 150 4.88 6.55 11.48
C LEU A 150 5.73 7.83 11.50
N VAL A 151 7.04 7.71 11.74
CA VAL A 151 7.96 8.86 11.71
C VAL A 151 7.98 9.52 10.33
N LYS A 152 8.06 8.74 9.25
CA LYS A 152 8.01 9.27 7.88
C LYS A 152 6.67 9.93 7.58
N GLY A 153 5.56 9.34 8.02
CA GLY A 153 4.22 9.92 7.92
C GLY A 153 4.11 11.29 8.59
N ASN A 154 4.61 11.41 9.82
CA ASN A 154 4.63 12.68 10.55
C ASN A 154 5.53 13.74 9.88
N GLN A 155 6.69 13.35 9.35
CA GLN A 155 7.57 14.26 8.61
C GLN A 155 6.94 14.77 7.32
N ALA A 156 6.26 13.88 6.59
CA ALA A 156 5.51 14.24 5.40
C ALA A 156 4.34 15.18 5.75
N MET A 157 3.64 14.93 6.87
CA MET A 157 2.58 15.81 7.37
C MET A 157 3.07 17.23 7.65
N GLN A 158 4.18 17.40 8.36
CA GLN A 158 4.78 18.71 8.61
C GLN A 158 5.18 19.44 7.31
N THR A 159 5.57 18.68 6.28
CA THR A 159 5.88 19.23 4.97
C THR A 159 4.60 19.69 4.25
N LEU A 160 3.52 18.91 4.37
CA LEU A 160 2.21 19.25 3.83
C LEU A 160 1.67 20.55 4.44
N GLU A 161 1.75 20.70 5.76
CA GLU A 161 1.34 21.92 6.48
C GLU A 161 2.03 23.17 5.93
N LYS A 162 3.36 23.10 5.72
CA LYS A 162 4.13 24.21 5.14
C LYS A 162 3.72 24.51 3.70
N TYR A 163 3.49 23.49 2.88
CA TYR A 163 3.04 23.68 1.50
C TYR A 163 1.61 24.21 1.43
N LYS A 164 0.72 23.78 2.32
CA LYS A 164 -0.65 24.30 2.42
C LYS A 164 -0.65 25.77 2.83
N SER A 165 0.11 26.12 3.87
CA SER A 165 0.26 27.52 4.29
C SER A 165 0.80 28.40 3.16
N SER A 166 1.81 27.92 2.41
CA SER A 166 2.32 28.63 1.24
C SER A 166 1.29 28.73 0.12
N LEU A 167 0.49 27.69 -0.14
CA LEU A 167 -0.59 27.73 -1.12
C LEU A 167 -1.64 28.79 -0.74
N ASP A 168 -2.03 28.83 0.54
CA ASP A 168 -3.04 29.79 1.03
C ASP A 168 -2.59 31.24 0.86
N GLN A 169 -1.30 31.50 1.09
CA GLN A 169 -0.71 32.81 0.81
C GLN A 169 -0.77 33.16 -0.68
N VAL A 170 -0.40 32.23 -1.56
CA VAL A 170 -0.45 32.47 -3.01
C VAL A 170 -1.87 32.70 -3.51
N LEU A 171 -2.85 31.91 -3.02
CA LEU A 171 -4.26 32.09 -3.37
C LEU A 171 -4.81 33.42 -2.84
N SER A 172 -4.44 33.83 -1.62
CA SER A 172 -4.84 35.13 -1.08
C SER A 172 -4.28 36.29 -1.91
N SER A 173 -3.02 36.20 -2.36
CA SER A 173 -2.42 37.21 -3.23
C SER A 173 -3.07 37.23 -4.61
N LEU A 174 -3.39 36.06 -5.18
CA LEU A 174 -4.08 35.95 -6.45
C LEU A 174 -5.47 36.59 -6.38
N ASN A 175 -6.24 36.33 -5.32
CA ASN A 175 -7.55 36.94 -5.10
C ASN A 175 -7.48 38.47 -5.01
N ALA A 176 -6.41 39.03 -4.42
CA ALA A 176 -6.22 40.48 -4.38
C ALA A 176 -5.94 41.06 -5.77
N LEU A 177 -5.09 40.40 -6.57
CA LEU A 177 -4.82 40.77 -7.96
C LEU A 177 -6.06 40.61 -8.85
N GLU A 178 -6.89 39.60 -8.59
CA GLU A 178 -8.18 39.40 -9.25
C GLU A 178 -9.12 40.59 -9.01
N PHE A 179 -9.20 41.08 -7.77
CA PHE A 179 -10.04 42.22 -7.44
C PHE A 179 -9.60 43.52 -8.12
N GLU A 180 -8.31 43.69 -8.36
CA GLU A 180 -7.73 44.86 -9.03
C GLU A 180 -7.63 44.72 -10.56
N ASP A 181 -8.06 43.59 -11.14
CA ASP A 181 -7.88 43.24 -12.56
C ASP A 181 -6.40 43.26 -13.02
N LEU A 182 -5.47 42.90 -12.13
CA LEU A 182 -4.01 42.94 -12.35
C LEU A 182 -3.35 41.54 -12.46
N VAL A 183 -4.14 40.49 -12.64
CA VAL A 183 -3.63 39.11 -12.67
C VAL A 183 -2.74 38.86 -13.90
N ALA A 184 -1.53 38.34 -13.66
CA ALA A 184 -0.66 37.83 -14.69
C ALA A 184 -0.65 36.29 -14.73
N LEU A 185 -0.23 35.74 -15.88
CA LEU A 185 -0.12 34.29 -16.06
C LEU A 185 0.83 33.65 -15.02
N VAL A 186 1.85 34.38 -14.56
CA VAL A 186 2.80 33.90 -13.56
C VAL A 186 2.12 33.61 -12.22
N ASP A 187 1.15 34.44 -11.81
CA ASP A 187 0.43 34.31 -10.54
C ASP A 187 -0.43 33.04 -10.54
N VAL A 188 -1.21 32.86 -11.60
CA VAL A 188 -2.04 31.66 -11.83
C VAL A 188 -1.16 30.41 -11.91
N SER A 189 -0.06 30.47 -12.67
CA SER A 189 0.85 29.32 -12.81
C SER A 189 1.50 28.92 -11.49
N THR A 190 1.79 29.90 -10.63
CA THR A 190 2.36 29.69 -9.29
C THR A 190 1.33 29.05 -8.36
N ALA A 191 0.08 29.52 -8.37
CA ALA A 191 -1.02 28.90 -7.62
C ALA A 191 -1.21 27.43 -8.03
N ILE A 192 -1.29 27.14 -9.34
CA ILE A 192 -1.38 25.78 -9.87
C ILE A 192 -0.20 24.92 -9.40
N GLN A 193 1.02 25.44 -9.49
CA GLN A 193 2.22 24.72 -9.08
C GLN A 193 2.16 24.35 -7.59
N ARG A 194 1.77 25.29 -6.72
CA ARG A 194 1.63 25.06 -5.27
C ARG A 194 0.54 24.05 -4.96
N SER A 195 -0.62 24.12 -5.61
CA SER A 195 -1.68 23.10 -5.47
C SER A 195 -1.19 21.71 -5.85
N GLN A 196 -0.38 21.58 -6.92
CA GLN A 196 0.20 20.30 -7.31
C GLN A 196 1.22 19.76 -6.31
N MET A 197 2.03 20.63 -5.69
CA MET A 197 2.95 20.23 -4.61
C MET A 197 2.18 19.67 -3.41
N VAL A 198 1.13 20.37 -2.95
CA VAL A 198 0.24 19.92 -1.86
C VAL A 198 -0.37 18.56 -2.19
N LYS A 199 -0.99 18.41 -3.37
CA LYS A 199 -1.60 17.14 -3.82
C LYS A 199 -0.60 15.99 -3.90
N ARG A 200 0.65 16.26 -4.29
CA ARG A 200 1.70 15.24 -4.39
C ARG A 200 2.10 14.70 -3.01
N ILE A 201 2.31 15.59 -2.04
CA ILE A 201 2.68 15.20 -0.67
C ILE A 201 1.50 14.50 0.01
N ALA A 202 0.27 14.98 -0.18
CA ALA A 202 -0.94 14.31 0.31
C ALA A 202 -1.05 12.87 -0.20
N ALA A 203 -0.78 12.63 -1.50
CA ALA A 203 -0.77 11.30 -2.08
C ALA A 203 0.35 10.40 -1.53
N GLU A 204 1.46 10.95 -1.07
CA GLU A 204 2.52 10.21 -0.39
C GLU A 204 2.10 9.83 1.04
N ILE A 205 1.53 10.77 1.81
CA ILE A 205 0.99 10.53 3.15
C ILE A 205 -0.08 9.43 3.12
N GLN A 206 -0.94 9.44 2.11
CA GLN A 206 -1.98 8.42 1.94
C GLN A 206 -1.40 7.00 1.87
N ARG A 207 -0.19 6.82 1.34
CA ARG A 207 0.48 5.51 1.30
C ARG A 207 0.92 5.06 2.68
N TYR A 208 1.51 5.98 3.46
CA TYR A 208 1.85 5.69 4.85
C TYR A 208 0.59 5.33 5.65
N ILE A 209 -0.53 6.04 5.44
CA ILE A 209 -1.82 5.73 6.09
C ILE A 209 -2.31 4.31 5.73
N TRP A 210 -2.19 3.89 4.47
CA TRP A 210 -2.58 2.53 4.07
C TRP A 210 -1.72 1.45 4.72
N GLU A 211 -0.41 1.69 4.83
CA GLU A 211 0.51 0.75 5.49
C GLU A 211 0.33 0.72 7.02
N LEU A 212 -0.03 1.86 7.63
CA LEU A 212 -0.29 1.97 9.07
C LEU A 212 -1.66 1.41 9.49
N GLY A 213 -2.61 1.24 8.56
CA GLY A 213 -3.93 0.68 8.89
C GLY A 213 -4.64 1.44 10.01
N SER A 214 -5.00 0.74 11.10
CA SER A 214 -5.63 1.33 12.30
C SER A 214 -4.74 2.37 13.00
N GLU A 215 -3.43 2.16 13.01
CA GLU A 215 -2.45 3.04 13.66
C GLU A 215 -2.28 4.38 12.93
N GLY A 216 -2.72 4.45 11.67
CA GLY A 216 -2.69 5.65 10.83
C GLY A 216 -3.86 6.61 11.05
N ARG A 217 -4.74 6.35 12.03
CA ARG A 217 -5.99 7.11 12.23
C ARG A 217 -5.76 8.61 12.40
N LEU A 218 -4.81 9.02 13.25
CA LEU A 218 -4.52 10.43 13.50
C LEU A 218 -3.96 11.14 12.26
N LEU A 219 -3.04 10.48 11.54
CA LEU A 219 -2.51 10.99 10.27
C LEU A 219 -3.60 11.18 9.22
N ARG A 220 -4.59 10.26 9.17
CA ARG A 220 -5.73 10.40 8.27
C ARG A 220 -6.58 11.62 8.60
N MET A 221 -6.94 11.80 9.87
CA MET A 221 -7.73 12.96 10.30
C MET A 221 -7.04 14.29 9.94
N GLN A 222 -5.73 14.38 10.19
CA GLN A 222 -4.94 15.57 9.85
C GLN A 222 -4.84 15.79 8.33
N LEU A 223 -4.67 14.71 7.55
CA LEU A 223 -4.63 14.81 6.09
C LEU A 223 -5.96 15.33 5.54
N ASP A 224 -7.07 14.76 6.02
CA ASP A 224 -8.42 15.14 5.59
C ASP A 224 -8.72 16.61 5.92
N GLU A 225 -8.30 17.08 7.10
CA GLU A 225 -8.43 18.49 7.52
C GLU A 225 -7.62 19.43 6.62
N LEU A 226 -6.33 19.14 6.39
CA LEU A 226 -5.46 20.00 5.57
C LEU A 226 -5.87 20.02 4.08
N MET A 227 -6.46 18.94 3.59
CA MET A 227 -6.88 18.82 2.19
C MET A 227 -8.30 19.31 1.94
N ALA A 228 -9.06 19.67 2.98
CA ALA A 228 -10.41 20.22 2.84
C ALA A 228 -10.40 21.46 1.94
N GLY A 229 -11.26 21.49 0.91
CA GLY A 229 -11.40 22.60 -0.04
C GLY A 229 -10.31 22.69 -1.10
N VAL A 230 -9.13 22.10 -0.88
CA VAL A 230 -7.98 22.22 -1.80
C VAL A 230 -8.31 21.71 -3.21
N GLN A 231 -9.07 20.62 -3.31
CA GLN A 231 -9.41 20.04 -4.60
C GLN A 231 -10.44 20.90 -5.34
N GLU A 232 -11.44 21.40 -4.63
CA GLU A 232 -12.47 22.30 -5.15
C GLU A 232 -11.84 23.61 -5.65
N ASP A 233 -11.01 24.25 -4.82
CA ASP A 233 -10.33 25.51 -5.13
C ASP A 233 -9.41 25.36 -6.35
N PHE A 234 -8.65 24.27 -6.40
CA PHE A 234 -7.83 23.96 -7.57
C PHE A 234 -8.66 23.83 -8.85
N LEU A 235 -9.84 23.21 -8.76
CA LEU A 235 -10.71 23.00 -9.92
C LEU A 235 -11.40 24.30 -10.36
N MET A 236 -11.74 25.19 -9.42
CA MET A 236 -12.22 26.55 -9.71
C MET A 236 -11.15 27.39 -10.40
N LEU A 237 -9.93 27.43 -9.84
CA LEU A 237 -8.78 28.11 -10.44
C LEU A 237 -8.55 27.69 -11.90
N ILE A 238 -8.62 26.39 -12.18
CA ILE A 238 -8.47 25.88 -13.54
C ILE A 238 -9.64 26.32 -14.44
N LYS A 239 -10.87 26.35 -13.94
CA LYS A 239 -12.03 26.78 -14.73
C LYS A 239 -11.96 28.25 -15.11
N ASP A 240 -11.52 29.10 -14.18
CA ASP A 240 -11.50 30.55 -14.38
C ASP A 240 -10.40 30.98 -15.37
N TYR A 241 -9.26 30.26 -15.37
CA TYR A 241 -8.11 30.62 -16.20
C TYR A 241 -7.87 29.70 -17.40
N CYS A 242 -8.71 28.68 -17.64
CA CYS A 242 -8.59 27.85 -18.83
C CYS A 242 -9.19 28.55 -20.05
N ARG A 243 -8.39 28.75 -21.09
CA ARG A 243 -8.84 29.28 -22.40
C ARG A 243 -9.95 28.47 -23.08
N ASP A 244 -10.10 27.19 -22.74
CA ASP A 244 -10.96 26.24 -23.46
C ASP A 244 -11.79 25.40 -22.48
N VAL A 245 -12.97 25.93 -22.10
CA VAL A 245 -13.88 25.39 -21.07
C VAL A 245 -14.24 23.91 -21.30
N LYS A 246 -14.16 23.41 -22.54
CA LYS A 246 -14.42 22.00 -22.89
C LYS A 246 -13.36 21.04 -22.34
N LYS A 247 -12.13 21.50 -22.03
CA LYS A 247 -11.04 20.69 -21.44
C LYS A 247 -11.03 20.71 -19.91
N ALA A 248 -11.56 21.75 -19.27
CA ALA A 248 -11.63 21.86 -17.81
C ALA A 248 -12.49 20.77 -17.15
N LYS A 249 -13.50 20.22 -17.88
CA LYS A 249 -14.32 19.08 -17.40
C LYS A 249 -13.57 17.73 -17.32
N LYS A 250 -12.34 17.64 -17.83
CA LYS A 250 -11.54 16.40 -17.86
C LYS A 250 -10.37 16.37 -16.85
N VAL A 251 -10.11 17.46 -16.14
CA VAL A 251 -8.99 17.62 -15.20
C VAL A 251 -9.35 17.01 -13.84
#